data_AF-A0A7C9VSI6-F1
#
_entry.id   AF-A0A7C9VSI6-F1
#
_cell.length_a   1.000
_cell.length_b   1.000
_cell.length_c   1.000
_cell.angle_alpha   90.00
_cell.angle_beta   90.00
_cell.angle_gamma   90.00
#
_symmetry.space_group_name_H-M   'P 1'
#
loop_
_entity.id
_entity.type
_entity.pdbx_description
1 polymer ?
#
loop_
_entity_poly.entity_id
_entity_poly.type
_entity_poly.pdbx_seq_one_letter_code
_entity_poly.pdbx_strand_id
1 'polypeptide(L)' 'MMMAVADDGRTLDLSLDGPLMDCVTWDQLTESVTISLHAWFTTGLDLNLLVRNGLPVWCARHRAAGTESPCGRLQVVAGP' A
#
# COMPACT_ATOMS: atom_id res chain seq x y z
N MET A 1 3.55 4.43 -11.03
CA MET A 1 4.67 4.04 -10.17
C MET A 1 4.79 5.10 -9.08
N MET A 2 4.82 4.68 -7.82
CA MET A 2 5.05 5.51 -6.63
C MET A 2 6.30 5.01 -5.94
N MET A 3 7.03 5.90 -5.28
CA MET A 3 8.19 5.55 -4.45
C MET A 3 7.88 5.93 -3.01
N ALA A 4 8.28 5.09 -2.07
CA ALA A 4 8.24 5.37 -0.64
C ALA A 4 9.58 5.04 0.00
N VAL A 5 9.95 5.74 1.08
CA VAL A 5 11.17 5.44 1.83
C VAL A 5 10.76 4.79 3.14
N ALA A 6 11.33 3.62 3.41
CA ALA A 6 11.16 2.90 4.65
C ALA A 6 11.95 3.52 5.79
N ASP A 7 11.54 3.25 7.03
CA ASP A 7 12.21 3.76 8.23
C ASP A 7 13.68 3.31 8.33
N ASP A 8 14.01 2.17 7.74
CA ASP A 8 15.39 1.64 7.63
C ASP A 8 16.21 2.23 6.48
N GLY A 9 15.67 3.21 5.76
CA GLY A 9 16.32 3.90 4.66
C GLY A 9 16.16 3.22 3.29
N ARG A 10 15.55 2.04 3.20
CA ARG A 10 15.31 1.37 1.92
C ARG A 10 14.24 2.10 1.11
N THR A 11 14.41 2.11 -0.21
CA THR A 11 13.38 2.63 -1.12
C THR A 11 12.43 1.51 -1.53
N LEU A 12 11.13 1.75 -1.48
CA LEU A 12 10.08 0.85 -1.93
C LEU A 12 9.45 1.41 -3.21
N ASP A 13 9.56 0.64 -4.28
CA ASP A 13 8.86 0.90 -5.53
C ASP A 13 7.49 0.24 -5.51
N LEU A 14 6.46 1.05 -5.69
CA LEU A 14 5.07 0.66 -5.68
C LEU A 14 4.47 0.78 -7.08
N SER A 15 3.99 -0.36 -7.58
CA SER A 15 3.35 -0.43 -8.89
C SER A 15 1.99 -1.12 -8.78
N LEU A 16 1.07 -0.75 -9.66
CA LEU A 16 -0.23 -1.43 -9.74
C LEU A 16 0.00 -2.89 -10.11
N ASP A 17 -0.49 -3.83 -9.30
CA ASP A 17 -0.48 -5.27 -9.59
C ASP A 17 -1.55 -5.65 -10.63
N GLY A 18 -2.49 -4.74 -10.88
CA GLY A 18 -3.60 -4.90 -11.81
C GLY A 18 -4.47 -3.63 -11.83
N PRO A 19 -5.59 -3.66 -12.57
CA PRO A 19 -6.52 -2.54 -12.55
C PRO A 19 -7.07 -2.34 -11.14
N LEU A 20 -7.04 -1.10 -10.65
CA LEU A 20 -7.76 -0.73 -9.44
C LEU A 20 -9.26 -0.85 -9.72
N MET A 21 -10.03 -1.22 -8.70
CA MET A 21 -11.48 -1.06 -8.76
C MET A 21 -11.83 0.42 -9.03
N ASP A 22 -12.86 0.66 -9.83
CA ASP A 22 -13.33 2.01 -10.21
C ASP A 22 -13.69 2.92 -9.01
N CYS A 23 -13.80 2.33 -7.82
CA CYS A 23 -14.09 3.04 -6.58
C CYS A 23 -12.88 3.74 -5.93
N VAL A 24 -11.67 3.60 -6.50
CA VAL A 24 -10.44 4.25 -5.98
C VAL A 24 -10.00 5.35 -6.94
N THR A 25 -9.95 6.58 -6.44
CA THR A 25 -9.30 7.69 -7.15
C THR A 25 -7.79 7.70 -6.87
N TRP A 26 -7.02 8.38 -7.72
CA TRP A 26 -5.57 8.55 -7.49
C TRP A 26 -5.23 9.22 -6.15
N ASP A 27 -6.03 10.20 -5.70
CA ASP A 27 -5.84 10.82 -4.39
C ASP A 27 -6.07 9.83 -3.24
N GLN A 28 -7.15 9.04 -3.32
CA GLN A 28 -7.45 8.01 -2.31
C GLN A 28 -6.42 6.88 -2.31
N LEU A 29 -5.85 6.56 -3.48
CA LEU A 29 -4.74 5.62 -3.59
C LEU A 29 -3.55 6.14 -2.79
N THR A 30 -3.12 7.39 -3.06
CA THR A 30 -1.95 8.00 -2.39
C THR A 30 -2.14 8.08 -0.88
N GLU A 31 -3.32 8.47 -0.42
CA GLU A 31 -3.68 8.50 1.00
C GLU A 31 -3.65 7.09 1.62
N SER A 32 -4.28 6.10 0.97
CA SER A 32 -4.28 4.72 1.46
C SER A 32 -2.86 4.17 1.57
N VAL A 33 -2.02 4.41 0.57
CA VAL A 33 -0.62 3.99 0.57
C VAL A 33 0.13 4.59 1.75
N THR A 34 -0.01 5.91 1.93
CA THR A 34 0.67 6.64 3.01
C THR A 34 0.26 6.12 4.38
N ILE A 35 -1.03 5.94 4.63
CA ILE A 35 -1.56 5.42 5.90
C ILE A 35 -1.07 3.98 6.12
N SER A 36 -1.17 3.11 5.12
CA SER A 36 -0.81 1.70 5.25
C SER A 36 0.69 1.52 5.50
N LEU A 37 1.55 2.26 4.79
CA LEU A 37 3.00 2.23 5.03
C LEU A 37 3.36 2.81 6.39
N HIS A 38 2.77 3.94 6.77
CA HIS A 38 3.00 4.53 8.09
C HIS A 38 2.61 3.55 9.21
N ALA A 39 1.45 2.91 9.11
CA ALA A 39 1.02 1.88 10.04
C ALA A 39 1.99 0.70 10.06
N TRP A 40 2.47 0.25 8.89
CA TRP A 40 3.44 -0.84 8.78
C TRP A 40 4.75 -0.55 9.49
N PHE A 41 5.32 0.65 9.29
CA PHE A 41 6.57 1.06 9.90
C PHE A 41 6.43 1.29 11.41
N THR A 42 5.38 1.99 11.83
CA THR A 42 5.13 2.26 13.26
C THR A 42 4.86 1.00 14.07
N THR A 43 4.33 -0.05 13.44
CA THR A 43 4.11 -1.36 14.08
C THR A 43 5.31 -2.30 13.96
N GLY A 44 6.37 -1.91 13.24
CA GLY A 44 7.57 -2.73 13.07
C GLY A 44 7.32 -4.03 12.30
N LEU A 45 6.35 -4.04 11.38
CA LEU A 45 6.04 -5.23 10.58
C LEU A 45 7.13 -5.53 9.56
N ASP A 46 7.35 -6.82 9.29
CA ASP A 46 8.40 -7.27 8.36
C ASP A 46 8.12 -6.80 6.93
N LEU A 47 9.03 -5.98 6.39
CA LEU A 47 8.98 -5.51 5.01
C LEU A 47 8.97 -6.64 3.97
N ASN A 48 9.54 -7.80 4.27
CA ASN A 48 9.47 -8.96 3.37
C ASN A 48 8.04 -9.47 3.20
N LEU A 49 7.20 -9.35 4.23
CA LEU A 49 5.77 -9.70 4.11
C LEU A 49 5.06 -8.70 3.19
N LEU A 50 5.46 -7.43 3.23
CA LEU A 50 4.91 -6.42 2.32
C LEU A 50 5.34 -6.68 0.87
N VAL A 51 6.61 -7.01 0.63
CA VAL A 51 7.13 -7.36 -0.70
C VAL A 51 6.44 -8.61 -1.25
N ARG A 52 6.25 -9.65 -0.43
CA ARG A 52 5.62 -10.91 -0.86
C ARG A 52 4.13 -10.78 -1.14
N ASN A 53 3.42 -10.04 -0.30
CA ASN A 53 1.97 -9.97 -0.38
C ASN A 53 1.49 -8.74 -1.14
N GLY A 54 2.33 -7.73 -1.37
CA GLY A 54 1.91 -6.43 -1.89
C GLY A 54 1.14 -5.59 -0.86
N LEU A 55 1.01 -4.30 -1.14
CA LEU A 55 0.31 -3.34 -0.29
C LEU A 55 -1.18 -3.30 -0.68
N PRO A 56 -2.10 -3.71 0.21
CA PRO A 56 -3.54 -3.60 -0.06
C PRO A 56 -4.00 -2.13 0.01
N VAL A 57 -4.94 -1.78 -0.87
CA VAL A 57 -5.49 -0.42 -1.01
C VAL A 57 -6.98 -0.45 -0.76
N TRP A 58 -7.47 0.46 0.08
CA TRP A 58 -8.90 0.68 0.29
C TRP A 58 -9.28 2.13 0.02
N CYS A 59 -10.40 2.33 -0.67
CA CYS A 59 -11.05 3.64 -0.71
C CYS A 59 -11.65 3.98 0.67
N ALA A 60 -11.91 5.26 0.93
CA ALA A 60 -12.43 5.73 2.21
C ALA A 60 -13.72 4.98 2.63
N ARG A 61 -14.59 4.66 1.68
CA ARG A 61 -15.84 3.93 1.93
C ARG A 61 -15.60 2.51 2.46
N HIS A 62 -14.74 1.74 1.79
CA HIS A 62 -14.44 0.36 2.19
C HIS A 62 -13.62 0.29 3.47
N ARG A 63 -12.73 1.27 3.68
CA ARG A 63 -12.00 1.47 4.94
C ARG A 63 -12.97 1.70 6.11
N ALA A 64 -13.94 2.62 5.95
CA ALA A 64 -14.93 2.92 6.98
C ALA A 64 -15.88 1.74 7.27
N ALA A 65 -16.14 0.90 6.27
CA ALA A 65 -16.95 -0.31 6.41
C ALA A 65 -16.19 -1.51 7.00
N GLY A 66 -14.87 -1.41 7.21
CA GLY A 66 -14.06 -2.50 7.76
C GLY A 66 -13.99 -3.73 6.86
N THR A 67 -14.05 -3.55 5.53
CA THR A 67 -14.06 -4.68 4.59
C THR A 67 -12.72 -5.39 4.53
N GLU A 68 -12.73 -6.72 4.63
CA GLU A 68 -11.52 -7.54 4.49
C GLU A 68 -10.93 -7.52 3.07
N SER A 69 -11.79 -7.34 2.06
CA SER A 69 -11.37 -7.30 0.65
C SER A 69 -10.89 -5.90 0.25
N PRO A 70 -9.64 -5.73 -0.21
CA PRO A 70 -9.15 -4.44 -0.70
C PRO A 70 -9.72 -4.09 -2.07
N CYS A 71 -9.76 -2.79 -2.38
CA CYS A 71 -10.14 -2.28 -3.69
C CYS A 71 -9.08 -2.56 -4.77
N GLY A 72 -7.87 -2.89 -4.35
CA GLY A 72 -6.74 -3.15 -5.22
C GLY A 72 -5.49 -3.47 -4.41
N ARG A 73 -4.43 -3.84 -5.10
CA ARG A 73 -3.16 -4.19 -4.49
C ARG A 73 -2.02 -3.59 -5.30
N LEU A 74 -1.01 -3.10 -4.60
CA LEU A 74 0.23 -2.64 -5.20
C LEU A 74 1.31 -3.72 -5.04
N GLN A 75 1.99 -4.06 -6.12
CA GLN A 75 3.27 -4.74 -6.03
C GLN A 75 4.27 -3.82 -5.34
N VAL A 76 5.06 -4.40 -4.44
CA VAL A 76 6.09 -3.70 -3.68
C VAL A 76 7.42 -4.35 -4.02
N VAL A 77 8.36 -3.55 -4.53
CA VAL A 77 9.74 -3.97 -4.75
C VAL A 77 10.62 -3.17 -3.81
N ALA A 78 11.39 -3.87 -2.96
CA ALA A 78 12.39 -3.21 -2.13
C ALA A 78 13.68 -3.03 -2.92
N GLY A 79 14.08 -1.78 -3.11
CA GLY A 79 15.40 -1.41 -3.60
C GLY A 79 16.50 -1.62 -2.56
N PRO A 80 17.76 -1.64 -3.00
CA PRO A 80 18.92 -1.68 -2.11
C PRO A 80 19.00 -0.44 -1.20
#